data_AF-A0A3D0ERI5-F1
#
_entry.id   AF-A0A3D0ERI5-F1
#
_cell.length_a   1.000
_cell.length_b   1.000
_cell.length_c   1.000
_cell.angle_alpha   90.00
_cell.angle_beta   90.00
_cell.angle_gamma   90.00
#
_symmetry.space_group_name_H-M   'P 1'
#
loop_
_entity.id
_entity.type
_entity.pdbx_description
1 polymer ?
#
loop_
_entity_poly.entity_id
_entity_poly.type
_entity_poly.pdbx_seq_one_letter_code
_entity_poly.pdbx_strand_id
1 'polypeptide(L)' 'VKKGSITVNGVSLTVNEDKKDKVLINLVPHTINMTNLKLIKPGTYVNLEVDMLARYAEKLLTNSDSI' A
#
# COMPACT_ATOMS: atom_id res chain seq x y z
N VAL A 1 -7.06 1.96 -5.38
CA VAL A 1 -6.66 3.23 -6.00
C VAL A 1 -5.35 3.04 -6.76
N LYS A 2 -5.39 3.15 -8.10
CA LYS A 2 -4.18 3.17 -8.93
C LYS A 2 -3.36 4.42 -8.61
N LYS A 3 -2.06 4.28 -8.31
CA LYS A 3 -1.15 5.33 -7.81
C LYS A 3 -1.36 5.78 -6.35
N GLY A 4 -2.04 5.00 -5.52
CA GLY A 4 -2.08 5.24 -4.08
C GLY A 4 -0.72 4.97 -3.40
N SER A 5 -0.57 5.44 -2.16
CA SER A 5 0.54 5.06 -1.29
C SER A 5 0.15 3.87 -0.41
N ILE A 6 1.11 3.00 -0.11
CA ILE A 6 0.94 1.88 0.80
C ILE A 6 2.24 1.68 1.58
N THR A 7 2.13 1.30 2.85
CA THR A 7 3.29 0.99 3.67
C THR A 7 3.36 -0.51 3.91
N VAL A 8 4.51 -1.11 3.62
CA VAL A 8 4.79 -2.54 3.87
C VAL A 8 5.99 -2.66 4.80
N ASN A 9 5.81 -3.26 5.97
CA ASN A 9 6.82 -3.34 7.02
C ASN A 9 7.47 -1.98 7.35
N GLY A 10 6.67 -0.91 7.36
CA GLY A 10 7.15 0.48 7.59
C GLY A 10 7.79 1.16 6.37
N VAL A 11 7.91 0.49 5.23
CA VAL A 11 8.45 1.07 3.98
C VAL A 11 7.33 1.66 3.15
N SER A 12 7.38 2.97 2.90
CA SER A 12 6.43 3.65 2.01
C SER A 12 6.69 3.31 0.55
N LEU A 13 5.65 2.87 -0.15
CA LEU A 13 5.69 2.34 -1.51
C LEU A 13 4.52 2.88 -2.34
N THR A 14 4.73 2.97 -3.65
CA THR A 14 3.70 3.43 -4.59
C THR A 14 3.01 2.23 -5.23
N VAL A 15 1.68 2.21 -5.21
CA VAL A 15 0.88 1.14 -5.84
C VAL A 15 0.83 1.34 -7.35
N ASN A 16 1.35 0.36 -8.10
CA ASN A 16 1.28 0.34 -9.55
C ASN A 16 -0.08 -0.17 -10.05
N GLU A 17 -0.56 -1.26 -9.46
CA GLU A 17 -1.88 -1.84 -9.75
C GLU A 17 -2.52 -2.38 -8.48
N ASP A 18 -3.82 -2.12 -8.34
CA ASP A 18 -4.68 -2.71 -7.32
C ASP A 18 -5.69 -3.65 -7.97
N LYS A 19 -5.70 -4.91 -7.54
CA LYS A 19 -6.70 -5.92 -7.86
C LYS A 19 -7.40 -6.33 -6.57
N LYS A 20 -8.57 -6.98 -6.70
CA LYS A 20 -9.48 -7.30 -5.59
C LYS A 20 -8.78 -7.85 -4.33
N ASP A 21 -7.82 -8.76 -4.50
CA ASP A 21 -7.09 -9.40 -3.39
C ASP A 21 -5.56 -9.31 -3.54
N LYS A 22 -5.07 -8.43 -4.42
CA LYS A 22 -3.63 -8.34 -4.74
C LYS A 22 -3.24 -6.91 -5.07
N VAL A 23 -2.05 -6.52 -4.63
CA VAL A 23 -1.44 -5.24 -4.97
C VAL A 23 -0.10 -5.50 -5.65
N LEU A 24 0.17 -4.80 -6.75
CA LEU A 24 1.46 -4.80 -7.42
C LEU A 24 2.22 -3.50 -7.14
N ILE A 25 3.50 -3.66 -6.83
CA ILE A 25 4.43 -2.59 -6.48
C ILE A 25 5.75 -2.86 -7.20
N ASN A 26 6.33 -1.83 -7.81
CA ASN A 26 7.67 -1.91 -8.36
C ASN A 26 8.70 -1.41 -7.33
N LEU A 27 9.70 -2.24 -7.04
CA LEU A 27 10.78 -1.90 -6.12
C LEU A 27 12.04 -1.51 -6.89
N VAL A 28 12.62 -0.36 -6.57
CA VAL A 28 13.92 0.04 -7.10
C VAL A 28 15.05 -0.66 -6.31
N PRO A 29 16.24 -0.88 -6.93
CA PRO A 29 17.35 -1.58 -6.27
C PRO A 29 17.75 -0.97 -4.91
N HIS A 30 17.72 0.36 -4.80
CA HIS A 30 18.03 1.05 -3.55
C HIS A 30 17.09 0.64 -2.40
N THR A 31 15.77 0.60 -2.65
CA THR A 31 14.77 0.18 -1.67
C THR A 31 14.97 -1.28 -1.25
N ILE A 32 15.25 -2.18 -2.20
CA ILE A 32 15.53 -3.60 -1.90
C ILE A 32 16.77 -3.73 -1.01
N ASN A 33 17.83 -2.98 -1.31
CA ASN A 33 19.09 -3.08 -0.59
C ASN A 33 19.03 -2.48 0.82
N MET A 34 18.27 -1.40 1.00
CA MET A 34 18.18 -0.64 2.25
C MET A 34 17.05 -1.08 3.18
N THR A 35 16.22 -2.05 2.81
CA THR A 35 15.07 -2.49 3.62
C THR A 35 15.05 -4.00 3.82
N ASN A 36 14.15 -4.48 4.68
CA ASN A 36 13.94 -5.92 4.90
C ASN A 36 13.13 -6.59 3.76
N LEU A 37 12.68 -5.82 2.76
CA LEU A 37 11.83 -6.35 1.67
C LEU A 37 12.54 -7.44 0.85
N LYS A 38 13.88 -7.41 0.78
CA LYS A 38 14.68 -8.45 0.11
C LYS A 38 14.57 -9.84 0.74
N LEU A 39 14.09 -9.93 1.98
CA LEU A 39 13.96 -11.18 2.72
C LEU A 39 12.56 -11.82 2.56
N ILE A 40 11.60 -11.08 2.03
CA ILE A 40 10.22 -11.52 1.85
C ILE A 40 10.17 -12.60 0.77
N LYS A 41 9.46 -13.69 1.07
CA LYS A 41 9.22 -14.80 0.15
C LYS A 41 7.71 -15.03 0.00
N PRO A 42 7.26 -15.74 -1.04
CA PRO A 42 5.88 -16.18 -1.12
C PRO A 42 5.45 -16.90 0.17
N GLY A 43 4.31 -16.50 0.73
CA GLY A 43 3.80 -17.03 2.01
C GLY A 43 4.28 -16.29 3.26
N THR A 44 5.19 -15.31 3.15
CA THR A 44 5.59 -14.46 4.28
C THR A 44 4.47 -13.47 4.62
N TYR A 45 4.09 -13.42 5.90
CA TYR A 45 3.22 -12.37 6.43
C TYR A 45 4.00 -11.05 6.55
N VAL A 46 3.33 -9.95 6.25
CA VAL A 46 3.90 -8.59 6.32
C VAL A 46 2.93 -7.67 7.03
N ASN A 47 3.46 -6.63 7.67
CA ASN A 47 2.65 -5.55 8.20
C ASN A 47 2.25 -4.62 7.06
N LEU A 48 0.96 -4.35 6.93
CA LEU A 48 0.40 -3.54 5.87
C LEU A 48 -0.39 -2.38 6.47
N GLU A 49 -0.01 -1.16 6.11
CA GLU A 49 -0.71 0.06 6.53
C GLU A 49 -1.18 0.79 5.27
N VAL A 50 -2.46 1.17 5.27
CA VAL A 50 -3.07 1.95 4.20
C VAL A 50 -2.97 3.43 4.51
N ASP A 51 -2.89 4.25 3.45
CA ASP A 51 -2.82 5.69 3.58
C ASP A 51 -4.02 6.23 4.38
N MET A 52 -3.73 6.91 5.50
CA MET A 52 -4.77 7.52 6.33
C MET A 52 -5.57 8.56 5.53
N LEU A 53 -4.93 9.32 4.63
CA LEU A 53 -5.63 10.31 3.80
C LEU A 53 -6.68 9.63 2.91
N ALA A 54 -6.35 8.47 2.35
CA ALA A 54 -7.31 7.69 1.56
C ALA A 54 -8.50 7.23 2.43
N ARG A 55 -8.25 6.77 3.67
CA ARG A 55 -9.33 6.40 4.62
C ARG A 55 -10.18 7.60 5.03
N TYR A 56 -9.58 8.76 5.25
CA TYR A 56 -10.32 9.98 5.57
C TYR A 56 -11.14 10.46 4.38
N ALA A 57 -10.59 10.43 3.17
CA ALA A 57 -11.31 10.78 1.94
C ALA A 57 -12.51 9.86 1.71
N GLU A 58 -12.34 8.54 1.86
CA GLU A 58 -13.45 7.58 1.78
C GLU A 58 -14.55 7.91 2.80
N LYS A 59 -14.17 8.13 4.08
CA LYS A 59 -15.12 8.49 5.13
C LYS A 59 -15.88 9.79 4.85
N LEU A 60 -15.23 10.79 4.28
CA LEU A 60 -15.87 12.05 3.90
C LEU A 60 -16.87 11.83 2.76
N LEU A 61 -16.47 11.11 1.70
CA LEU A 61 -17.32 10.82 0.54
C LEU A 61 -18.56 10.01 0.94
N THR A 62 -18.40 8.97 1.77
CA THR A 62 -19.52 8.17 2.28
C THR A 62 -20.49 8.99 3.14
N ASN A 63 -20.00 9.96 3.90
CA ASN A 63 -20.85 10.83 4.72
C ASN A 63 -21.58 11.89 3.89
N SER A 64 -21.01 12.35 2.77
CA SER A 64 -21.68 13.30 1.87
C SER A 64 -22.77 12.66 1.00
N ASP A 65 -22.73 11.35 0.78
CA ASP A 65 -23.78 10.61 0.05
C ASP A 65 -25.02 10.30 0.93
N SER A 66 -24.98 10.65 2.22
CA SER A 66 -26.05 10.40 3.20
C SER A 66 -26.92 11.63 3.51
N ILE A 67 -26.89 12.67 2.67
CA ILE A 67 -27.70 13.90 2.81
C ILE A 67 -28.51 14.13 1.53
#